data_AF-A0AAD7AB96-F1
#
_entry.id   AF-A0AAD7AB96-F1
#
_cell.length_a   1.000
_cell.length_b   1.000
_cell.length_c   1.000
_cell.angle_alpha   90.00
_cell.angle_beta   90.00
_cell.angle_gamma   90.00
#
_symmetry.space_group_name_H-M   'P 1'
#
loop_
_entity.id
_entity.type
_entity.pdbx_description
1 polymer ?
#
loop_
_entity_poly.entity_id
_entity_poly.type
_entity_poly.pdbx_seq_one_letter_code
_entity_poly.pdbx_strand_id
1 'polypeptide(L)'
;MINLPVMLAMEKLQANKHNYPTFKVLIEEHAASKGLSGYLDGSISKPAIVIVPTGTAPADPTPIFSTTPSRDEFIYRDGVLRSLIVTNIIDPIGLGVKRYGTAKECWDSV
;
A
#
# COMPACT_ATOMS: atom_id res chain seq x y z
N MET A 1 -7.81 6.37 -11.61
CA MET A 1 -8.01 5.22 -10.69
C MET A 1 -6.77 4.32 -10.81
N ILE A 2 -6.15 3.92 -9.70
CA ILE A 2 -5.02 2.98 -9.73
C ILE A 2 -5.57 1.56 -9.91
N ASN A 3 -5.28 0.92 -11.03
CA ASN A 3 -5.65 -0.49 -11.24
C ASN A 3 -4.74 -1.39 -10.38
N LEU A 4 -5.31 -2.20 -9.49
CA LEU A 4 -4.56 -3.12 -8.64
C LEU A 4 -4.46 -4.49 -9.31
N PRO A 5 -3.25 -5.02 -9.56
CA PRO A 5 -3.12 -6.38 -10.04
C PRO A 5 -3.58 -7.37 -8.96
N VAL A 6 -4.37 -8.35 -9.38
CA VAL A 6 -4.68 -9.55 -8.61
C VAL A 6 -3.87 -10.68 -9.23
N MET A 7 -2.96 -11.25 -8.46
CA MET A 7 -2.11 -12.36 -8.90
C MET A 7 -2.96 -13.61 -9.13
N LEU A 8 -2.46 -14.50 -9.99
CA LEU A 8 -3.05 -15.83 -10.14
C LEU A 8 -3.05 -16.56 -8.80
N ALA A 9 -3.99 -17.49 -8.60
CA ALA A 9 -4.14 -18.17 -7.31
C ALA A 9 -2.85 -18.85 -6.84
N MET A 10 -2.02 -19.36 -7.75
CA MET A 10 -0.72 -19.99 -7.46
C MET A 10 0.38 -18.99 -7.03
N GLU A 11 0.24 -17.73 -7.40
CA GLU A 11 1.19 -16.65 -7.11
C GLU A 11 0.86 -15.92 -5.80
N LYS A 12 -0.41 -15.95 -5.36
CA LYS A 12 -0.83 -15.47 -4.05
C LYS A 12 -0.10 -16.20 -2.94
N LEU A 13 0.21 -15.53 -1.83
CA LEU A 13 0.86 -16.17 -0.67
C LEU A 13 -0.01 -17.31 -0.15
N GLN A 14 0.52 -18.53 -0.19
CA GLN A 14 -0.20 -19.72 0.26
C GLN A 14 -0.19 -19.82 1.79
N ALA A 15 -1.17 -20.51 2.37
CA ALA A 15 -1.32 -20.63 3.84
C ALA A 15 -0.11 -21.27 4.55
N ASN A 16 0.68 -22.09 3.86
CA ASN A 16 1.93 -22.67 4.38
C ASN A 16 3.18 -21.81 4.06
N LYS A 17 3.00 -20.63 3.45
CA LYS A 17 4.02 -19.66 3.03
C LYS A 17 5.15 -20.22 2.13
N HIS A 18 4.95 -21.36 1.47
CA HIS A 18 6.01 -21.98 0.66
C HIS A 18 6.46 -21.13 -0.54
N ASN A 19 5.59 -20.26 -1.05
CA ASN A 19 5.86 -19.36 -2.18
C ASN A 19 6.14 -17.91 -1.75
N TYR A 20 6.46 -17.66 -0.48
CA TYR A 20 6.71 -16.31 0.04
C TYR A 20 7.75 -15.50 -0.77
N PRO A 21 8.90 -16.05 -1.19
CA PRO A 21 9.87 -15.29 -1.99
C PRO A 21 9.27 -14.78 -3.31
N THR A 22 8.48 -15.59 -4.01
CA THR A 22 7.81 -15.21 -5.25
C THR A 22 6.75 -14.14 -5.01
N PHE A 23 5.89 -14.35 -4.01
CA PHE A 23 4.90 -13.37 -3.58
C PHE A 23 5.55 -12.01 -3.27
N LYS A 24 6.67 -12.02 -2.54
CA LYS A 24 7.39 -10.82 -2.11
C LYS A 24 7.85 -9.99 -3.31
N VAL A 25 8.53 -10.63 -4.27
CA VAL A 25 9.00 -9.98 -5.49
C VAL A 25 7.83 -9.38 -6.28
N LEU A 26 6.73 -10.12 -6.42
CA LEU A 26 5.58 -9.63 -7.19
C LEU A 26 4.91 -8.40 -6.54
N ILE A 27 4.76 -8.37 -5.21
CA ILE A 27 4.25 -7.18 -4.51
C ILE A 27 5.20 -5.99 -4.68
N GLU A 28 6.51 -6.20 -4.52
CA GLU A 28 7.51 -5.14 -4.67
C GLU A 28 7.50 -4.53 -6.09
N GLU A 29 7.45 -5.35 -7.13
CA GLU A 29 7.35 -4.90 -8.53
C GLU A 29 6.03 -4.17 -8.84
N HIS A 30 4.91 -4.67 -8.29
CA HIS A 30 3.61 -4.00 -8.44
C HIS A 30 3.55 -2.65 -7.72
N ALA A 31 4.20 -2.53 -6.56
CA ALA A 31 4.33 -1.25 -5.87
C ALA A 31 5.24 -0.28 -6.65
N ALA A 32 6.40 -0.77 -7.12
CA ALA A 32 7.38 0.02 -7.85
C ALA A 32 6.80 0.58 -9.16
N SER A 33 6.14 -0.25 -9.96
CA SER A 33 5.49 0.17 -11.22
C SER A 33 4.39 1.22 -11.04
N LYS A 34 3.94 1.47 -9.81
CA LYS A 34 2.90 2.46 -9.45
C LYS A 34 3.43 3.64 -8.65
N GLY A 35 4.73 3.70 -8.37
CA GLY A 35 5.33 4.73 -7.51
C GLY A 35 4.90 4.61 -6.03
N LEU A 36 4.53 3.42 -5.58
CA LEU A 36 4.03 3.16 -4.22
C LEU A 36 5.07 2.56 -3.27
N SER A 37 6.30 2.29 -3.73
CA SER A 37 7.34 1.63 -2.91
C SER A 37 7.60 2.32 -1.58
N GLY A 38 7.54 3.66 -1.54
CA GLY A 38 7.77 4.42 -0.32
C GLY A 38 6.72 4.21 0.79
N TYR A 39 5.52 3.72 0.44
CA TYR A 39 4.50 3.31 1.42
C TYR A 39 4.76 1.89 1.93
N LEU A 40 5.45 1.05 1.16
CA LEU A 40 5.82 -0.32 1.52
C LEU A 40 6.97 -0.30 2.54
N ASP A 41 8.01 0.50 2.28
CA ASP A 41 9.19 0.60 3.15
C ASP A 41 9.01 1.62 4.30
N GLY A 42 8.05 2.55 4.18
CA GLY A 42 7.74 3.58 5.16
C GLY A 42 8.50 4.89 5.01
N SER A 43 9.26 5.07 3.92
CA SER A 43 9.95 6.32 3.60
C SER A 43 8.99 7.48 3.33
N ILE A 44 7.76 7.21 2.86
CA ILE A 44 6.68 8.19 2.78
C ILE A 44 5.89 8.14 4.08
N SER A 45 6.00 9.20 4.88
CA SER A 45 5.27 9.33 6.15
C SER A 45 3.95 10.07 5.97
N LYS A 46 2.95 9.73 6.80
CA LYS A 46 1.66 10.43 6.82
C LYS A 46 1.88 11.91 7.17
N PRO A 47 1.48 12.85 6.30
CA PRO A 47 1.57 14.28 6.61
C PRO A 47 0.76 14.64 7.86
N ALA A 48 1.31 15.59 8.63
CA ALA A 48 0.59 16.18 9.76
C ALA A 48 -0.70 16.87 9.30
N ILE A 49 -1.65 17.03 10.21
CA ILE A 49 -2.89 17.78 9.91
C ILE A 49 -2.50 19.25 9.78
N VAL A 50 -2.67 19.81 8.57
CA VAL A 50 -2.55 21.24 8.34
C VAL A 50 -3.95 21.84 8.42
N ILE A 51 -4.18 22.69 9.42
CA ILE A 51 -5.41 23.50 9.50
C ILE A 51 -5.20 24.68 8.57
N VAL A 52 -5.78 24.60 7.37
CA VAL A 52 -5.79 25.73 6.43
C VAL A 52 -6.91 26.71 6.78
N PRO A 53 -6.68 28.03 6.74
CA PRO A 53 -7.72 29.03 6.96
C PRO A 53 -8.87 28.86 5.97
N THR A 54 -10.10 29.05 6.43
CA THR A 54 -11.31 28.97 5.61
C THR A 54 -11.22 29.98 4.45
N GLY A 55 -11.18 29.51 3.21
CA GLY A 55 -11.17 30.37 2.00
C GLY A 55 -10.02 30.14 1.03
N THR A 56 -9.00 29.33 1.36
CA THR A 56 -7.99 28.90 0.38
C THR A 56 -8.57 27.82 -0.55
N ALA A 57 -8.33 27.96 -1.85
CA ALA A 57 -8.65 26.93 -2.84
C ALA A 57 -7.94 25.61 -2.47
N PRO A 58 -8.54 24.43 -2.77
CA PRO A 58 -7.85 23.15 -2.61
C PRO A 58 -6.53 23.15 -3.37
N ALA A 59 -5.48 22.60 -2.76
CA ALA A 59 -4.23 22.38 -3.48
C ALA A 59 -4.44 21.39 -4.63
N ASP A 60 -3.73 21.60 -5.73
CA ASP A 60 -3.75 20.66 -6.84
C ASP A 60 -3.24 19.27 -6.38
N PRO A 61 -3.83 18.18 -6.88
CA PRO A 61 -3.39 16.83 -6.54
C PRO A 61 -1.95 16.60 -7.00
N THR A 62 -1.13 16.00 -6.15
CA THR A 62 0.24 15.66 -6.52
C THR A 62 0.23 14.45 -7.47
N PRO A 63 1.29 14.27 -8.27
CA PRO A 63 1.50 13.02 -9.00
C PRO A 63 1.57 11.82 -8.05
N ILE A 64 1.20 10.63 -8.55
CA ILE A 64 1.13 9.39 -7.77
C ILE A 64 2.48 9.00 -7.14
N PHE A 65 3.56 9.26 -7.88
CA PHE A 65 4.95 9.01 -7.51
C PHE A 65 5.54 10.08 -6.59
N SER A 66 4.76 11.07 -6.15
CA SER A 66 5.23 12.08 -5.19
C SER A 66 5.56 11.42 -3.85
N THR A 67 6.71 11.79 -3.28
CA THR A 67 7.15 11.42 -1.93
C THR A 67 6.58 12.32 -0.84
N THR A 68 5.92 13.42 -1.22
CA THR A 68 5.30 14.41 -0.34
C THR A 68 3.82 14.61 -0.69
N PRO A 69 2.97 13.56 -0.56
CA PRO A 69 1.54 13.68 -0.83
C PRO A 69 0.87 14.60 0.19
N SER A 70 -0.32 15.09 -0.12
CA SER A 70 -1.24 15.59 0.91
C SER A 70 -1.71 14.44 1.83
N ARG A 71 -2.33 14.79 2.95
CA ARG A 71 -2.81 13.78 3.92
C ARG A 71 -3.86 12.85 3.32
N ASP A 72 -4.78 13.37 2.51
CA ASP A 72 -5.84 12.58 1.90
C ASP A 72 -5.29 11.67 0.80
N GLU A 73 -4.32 12.18 0.01
CA GLU A 73 -3.59 11.37 -0.96
C GLU A 73 -2.79 10.26 -0.28
N PHE A 74 -2.13 10.54 0.84
CA PHE A 74 -1.44 9.52 1.63
C PHE A 74 -2.42 8.42 2.01
N ILE A 75 -3.57 8.77 2.61
CA ILE A 75 -4.58 7.78 3.06
C ILE A 75 -5.08 6.94 1.89
N TYR A 76 -5.34 7.56 0.74
CA TYR A 76 -5.77 6.85 -0.46
C TYR A 76 -4.69 5.89 -0.96
N ARG A 77 -3.46 6.36 -1.16
CA ARG A 77 -2.37 5.59 -1.76
C ARG A 77 -1.89 4.46 -0.85
N ASP A 78 -1.77 4.74 0.44
CA ASP A 78 -1.47 3.75 1.48
C ASP A 78 -2.57 2.67 1.53
N GLY A 79 -3.84 3.07 1.51
CA GLY A 79 -4.98 2.14 1.46
C GLY A 79 -4.99 1.25 0.23
N VAL A 80 -4.61 1.80 -0.94
CA VAL A 80 -4.46 1.05 -2.20
C VAL A 80 -3.36 0.00 -2.08
N LEU A 81 -2.17 0.37 -1.57
CA LEU A 81 -1.08 -0.58 -1.39
C LEU A 81 -1.42 -1.67 -0.35
N ARG A 82 -2.02 -1.29 0.77
CA ARG A 82 -2.51 -2.25 1.77
C ARG A 82 -3.51 -3.23 1.17
N SER A 83 -4.43 -2.75 0.33
CA SER A 83 -5.36 -3.62 -0.38
C SER A 83 -4.65 -4.57 -1.33
N LEU A 84 -3.60 -4.14 -2.04
CA LEU A 84 -2.80 -4.99 -2.91
C LEU A 84 -2.15 -6.15 -2.15
N ILE A 85 -1.60 -5.88 -0.95
CA ILE A 85 -1.00 -6.91 -0.10
C ILE A 85 -2.08 -7.92 0.33
N VAL A 86 -3.16 -7.44 0.95
CA VAL A 86 -4.18 -8.30 1.57
C VAL A 86 -4.92 -9.16 0.55
N THR A 87 -5.23 -8.65 -0.64
CA THR A 87 -5.99 -9.41 -1.66
C THR A 87 -5.16 -10.48 -2.37
N ASN A 88 -3.84 -10.45 -2.19
CA ASN A 88 -2.89 -11.41 -2.76
C ASN A 88 -2.36 -12.43 -1.73
N ILE A 89 -3.04 -12.59 -0.59
CA ILE A 89 -2.73 -13.59 0.43
C ILE A 89 -3.91 -14.56 0.57
N ILE A 90 -3.64 -15.86 0.56
CA ILE A 90 -4.61 -16.91 0.90
C ILE A 90 -4.72 -16.95 2.42
N ASP A 91 -5.90 -16.60 2.93
CA ASP A 91 -6.20 -16.49 4.36
C ASP A 91 -5.31 -15.49 5.14
N PRO A 92 -5.44 -14.17 4.86
CA PRO A 92 -4.67 -13.16 5.58
C PRO A 92 -5.00 -13.13 7.09
N ILE A 93 -6.17 -13.64 7.51
CA ILE A 93 -6.55 -13.68 8.94
C ILE A 93 -5.80 -14.82 9.64
N GLY A 94 -5.86 -16.04 9.10
CA GLY A 94 -5.16 -17.20 9.68
C GLY A 94 -3.64 -17.03 9.67
N LEU A 95 -3.10 -16.23 8.75
CA LEU A 95 -1.67 -15.90 8.70
C LEU A 95 -1.25 -14.75 9.63
N GLY A 96 -2.18 -14.12 10.36
CA GLY A 96 -1.88 -13.06 11.32
C GLY A 96 -1.57 -11.70 10.68
N VAL A 97 -1.96 -11.47 9.42
CA VAL A 97 -1.67 -10.22 8.70
C VAL A 97 -2.45 -9.05 9.33
N LYS A 98 -1.74 -7.95 9.61
CA LYS A 98 -2.32 -6.69 10.09
C LYS A 98 -3.02 -5.97 8.94
N ARG A 99 -4.33 -6.16 8.81
CA ARG A 99 -5.16 -5.58 7.73
C ARG A 99 -5.58 -4.13 7.96
N TYR A 100 -5.29 -3.58 9.14
CA TYR A 100 -5.59 -2.21 9.54
C TYR A 100 -4.30 -1.44 9.81
N GLY A 101 -4.36 -0.12 9.81
CA GLY A 101 -3.16 0.73 9.88
C GLY A 101 -2.58 1.00 8.49
N THR A 102 -1.27 1.19 8.44
CA THR A 102 -0.50 1.52 7.24
C THR A 102 -0.21 0.30 6.37
N ALA A 103 0.09 0.52 5.09
CA ALA A 103 0.59 -0.53 4.20
C ALA A 103 1.91 -1.14 4.71
N LYS A 104 2.78 -0.32 5.31
CA LYS A 104 4.00 -0.79 5.98
C LYS A 104 3.71 -1.77 7.12
N GLU A 105 2.82 -1.41 8.04
CA GLU A 105 2.46 -2.30 9.16
C GLU A 105 1.84 -3.61 8.66
N CYS A 106 1.08 -3.54 7.56
CA CYS A 106 0.56 -4.73 6.88
C CYS A 106 1.69 -5.57 6.30
N TRP A 107 2.62 -4.96 5.55
CA TRP A 107 3.76 -5.61 4.93
C TRP A 107 4.69 -6.29 5.92
N ASP A 108 5.06 -5.59 7.00
CA ASP A 108 5.95 -6.10 8.05
C ASP A 108 5.32 -7.26 8.84
N SER A 109 4.01 -7.52 8.68
CA SER A 109 3.29 -8.61 9.34
C SER A 109 3.06 -9.86 8.47
N VAL A 110 3.41 -9.79 7.19
CA VAL A 110 3.28 -10.93 6.25
C VAL A 110 4.40 -11.93 6.47
#